data_AF-A0A5A7WYL5-F1
#
_entry.id   AF-A0A5A7WYL5-F1
#
_cell.length_a   1.000
_cell.length_b   1.000
_cell.length_c   1.000
_cell.angle_alpha   90.00
_cell.angle_beta   90.00
_cell.angle_gamma   90.00
#
_symmetry.space_group_name_H-M   'P 1'
#
loop_
_entity.id
_entity.type
_entity.pdbx_description
1 polymer ?
#
loop_
_entity_poly.entity_id
_entity_poly.type
_entity_poly.pdbx_seq_one_letter_code
_entity_poly.pdbx_strand_id
1 'polypeptide(L)'
;MSLDPDIAARLKRDPNGLFVAVAQDRASGQVLMVAWMDDEALARTLETRKGTYFSRSRNQYWVKGETSGHTQHVHSVRLDCDGDTVLLEVDQVGAACHTGDRTCFDADELLAAQD
;
A
#
# COMPACT_ATOMS: atom_id res chain seq x y z
N MET A 1 -4.06 11.99 -12.77
CA MET A 1 -4.67 11.25 -13.90
C MET A 1 -5.90 10.58 -13.33
N SER A 2 -7.06 10.59 -13.98
CA SER A 2 -8.27 10.06 -13.34
C SER A 2 -8.27 8.53 -13.31
N LEU A 3 -8.67 7.95 -12.18
CA LEU A 3 -8.94 6.52 -12.06
C LEU A 3 -10.02 6.08 -13.05
N ASP A 4 -9.92 4.86 -13.55
CA ASP A 4 -10.97 4.24 -14.37
C ASP A 4 -12.33 4.30 -13.62
N PRO A 5 -13.40 4.85 -14.23
CA PRO A 5 -14.70 4.96 -13.58
C PRO A 5 -15.28 3.63 -13.08
N ASP A 6 -15.04 2.52 -13.79
CA ASP A 6 -15.56 1.20 -13.40
C ASP A 6 -14.83 0.65 -12.17
N ILE A 7 -13.54 1.01 -12.01
CA ILE A 7 -12.80 0.72 -10.78
C ILE A 7 -13.30 1.65 -9.66
N ALA A 8 -13.42 2.95 -9.96
CA ALA A 8 -13.83 3.95 -8.98
C ALA A 8 -15.20 3.66 -8.36
N ALA A 9 -16.15 3.15 -9.16
CA ALA A 9 -17.49 2.79 -8.70
C ALA A 9 -17.52 1.63 -7.70
N ARG A 10 -16.45 0.80 -7.66
CA ARG A 10 -16.35 -0.36 -6.76
C ARG A 10 -15.66 -0.04 -5.44
N LEU A 11 -15.00 1.11 -5.34
CA LEU A 11 -14.28 1.53 -4.14
C LEU A 11 -15.23 2.12 -3.11
N LYS A 12 -15.07 1.71 -1.86
CA LYS A 12 -15.76 2.26 -0.69
C LYS A 12 -14.75 3.08 0.09
N ARG A 13 -14.96 4.40 0.10
CA ARG A 13 -14.07 5.34 0.80
C ARG A 13 -14.63 5.66 2.18
N ASP A 14 -13.73 5.95 3.11
CA ASP A 14 -14.06 6.53 4.40
C ASP A 14 -14.54 8.00 4.23
N PRO A 15 -15.00 8.67 5.31
CA PRO A 15 -15.41 10.07 5.26
C PRO A 15 -14.33 11.07 4.81
N ASN A 16 -13.06 10.68 4.79
CA ASN A 16 -11.94 11.48 4.30
C ASN A 16 -11.64 11.21 2.82
N GLY A 17 -12.40 10.33 2.15
CA GLY A 17 -12.16 9.94 0.77
C GLY A 17 -11.05 8.89 0.62
N LEU A 18 -10.67 8.19 1.69
CA LEU A 18 -9.55 7.25 1.71
C LEU A 18 -10.01 5.80 1.86
N PHE A 19 -9.16 4.88 1.42
CA PHE A 19 -9.28 3.43 1.64
C PHE A 19 -7.91 2.83 2.00
N VAL A 20 -7.92 1.63 2.55
CA VAL A 20 -6.71 0.96 3.04
C VAL A 20 -5.94 0.34 1.88
N ALA A 21 -4.61 0.43 1.92
CA ALA A 21 -3.72 -0.28 1.03
C ALA A 21 -2.78 -1.17 1.85
N VAL A 22 -2.82 -2.48 1.59
CA VAL A 22 -1.89 -3.47 2.14
C VAL A 22 -0.83 -3.75 1.09
N ALA A 23 0.44 -3.56 1.44
CA ALA A 23 1.55 -3.99 0.58
C ALA A 23 2.07 -5.35 1.06
N GLN A 24 2.11 -6.33 0.16
CA GLN A 24 2.56 -7.69 0.42
C GLN A 24 3.73 -8.03 -0.51
N ASP A 25 4.74 -8.66 0.05
CA ASP A 25 5.85 -9.21 -0.72
C ASP A 25 5.36 -10.31 -1.64
N ARG A 26 5.60 -10.16 -2.94
CA ARG A 26 5.13 -11.10 -3.95
C ARG A 26 5.71 -12.51 -3.79
N ALA A 27 6.97 -12.62 -3.36
CA ALA A 27 7.68 -13.90 -3.35
C ALA A 27 7.34 -14.73 -2.11
N SER A 28 7.25 -14.08 -0.95
CA SER A 28 7.03 -14.75 0.34
C SER A 28 5.58 -14.71 0.83
N GLY A 29 4.76 -13.79 0.31
CA GLY A 29 3.44 -13.51 0.86
C GLY A 29 3.49 -12.74 2.19
N GLN A 30 4.66 -12.29 2.65
CA GLN A 30 4.77 -11.49 3.87
C GLN A 30 4.10 -10.13 3.70
N VAL A 31 3.24 -9.74 4.64
CA VAL A 31 2.72 -8.36 4.69
C VAL A 31 3.85 -7.42 5.10
N LEU A 32 4.09 -6.39 4.30
CA LEU A 32 5.20 -5.45 4.46
C LEU A 32 4.78 -4.18 5.20
N MET A 33 3.63 -3.62 4.85
CA MET A 33 3.12 -2.39 5.45
C MET A 33 1.64 -2.17 5.13
N VAL A 34 1.03 -1.25 5.88
CA VAL A 34 -0.28 -0.67 5.59
C VAL A 34 -0.12 0.83 5.35
N ALA A 35 -0.88 1.36 4.39
CA ALA A 35 -0.99 2.78 4.11
C ALA A 35 -2.41 3.15 3.65
N TRP A 36 -2.60 4.41 3.28
CA TRP A 36 -3.87 4.95 2.79
C TRP A 36 -3.73 5.38 1.34
N MET A 37 -4.77 5.18 0.56
CA MET A 37 -4.90 5.66 -0.82
C MET A 37 -6.24 6.37 -0.99
N ASP A 38 -6.28 7.32 -1.91
CA ASP A 38 -7.49 7.79 -2.58
C ASP A 38 -7.44 7.36 -4.05
N ASP A 39 -8.42 7.83 -4.83
CA ASP A 39 -8.52 7.54 -6.27
C ASP A 39 -7.28 7.95 -7.06
N GLU A 40 -6.67 9.10 -6.74
CA GLU A 40 -5.49 9.61 -7.44
C GLU A 40 -4.25 8.77 -7.09
N ALA A 41 -4.07 8.39 -5.83
CA ALA A 41 -2.98 7.53 -5.39
C ALA A 41 -3.06 6.14 -6.04
N LEU A 42 -4.27 5.57 -6.14
CA LEU A 42 -4.48 4.30 -6.84
C LEU A 42 -4.26 4.45 -8.35
N ALA A 43 -4.79 5.50 -8.99
CA ALA A 43 -4.59 5.75 -10.42
C ALA A 43 -3.09 5.81 -10.77
N ARG A 44 -2.31 6.60 -10.00
CA ARG A 44 -0.85 6.68 -10.15
C ARG A 44 -0.17 5.33 -9.94
N THR A 45 -0.62 4.55 -8.96
CA THR A 45 -0.05 3.24 -8.67
C THR A 45 -0.27 2.27 -9.83
N LEU A 46 -1.49 2.20 -10.37
CA LEU A 46 -1.85 1.34 -11.50
C LEU A 46 -1.08 1.71 -12.77
N GLU A 47 -0.93 3.01 -13.03
CA GLU A 47 -0.21 3.52 -14.20
C GLU A 47 1.29 3.30 -14.09
N THR A 48 1.91 3.74 -12.98
CA THR A 48 3.37 3.81 -12.85
C THR A 48 3.99 2.52 -12.37
N ARG A 49 3.18 1.58 -11.85
CA ARG A 49 3.63 0.38 -11.13
C ARG A 49 4.54 0.71 -9.94
N LYS A 50 4.36 1.87 -9.30
CA LYS A 50 5.06 2.27 -8.07
C LYS A 50 4.05 2.46 -6.95
N GLY A 51 4.34 1.96 -5.76
CA GLY A 51 3.49 2.15 -4.57
C GLY A 51 3.37 3.64 -4.23
N THR A 52 2.25 4.26 -4.61
CA THR A 52 1.94 5.67 -4.35
C THR A 52 0.84 5.76 -3.31
N TYR A 53 1.08 6.49 -2.23
CA TYR A 53 0.18 6.53 -1.09
C TYR A 53 -0.15 7.96 -0.70
N PHE A 54 -1.20 8.14 0.10
CA PHE A 54 -1.59 9.40 0.71
C PHE A 54 -1.18 9.44 2.18
N SER A 55 -0.44 10.47 2.58
CA SER A 55 -0.03 10.70 3.96
C SER A 55 -1.07 11.57 4.66
N ARG A 56 -1.87 10.98 5.56
CA ARG A 56 -2.90 11.70 6.33
C ARG A 56 -2.32 12.83 7.19
N SER A 57 -1.13 12.64 7.76
CA SER A 57 -0.47 13.63 8.62
C SER A 57 0.16 14.78 7.84
N ARG A 58 0.67 14.53 6.63
CA ARG A 58 1.31 15.54 5.78
C ARG A 58 0.37 16.11 4.72
N ASN A 59 -0.83 15.56 4.59
CA ASN A 59 -1.83 15.92 3.58
C ASN A 59 -1.24 15.96 2.16
N GLN A 60 -0.44 14.95 1.80
CA GLN A 60 0.26 14.88 0.51
C GLN A 60 0.43 13.46 0.02
N TYR A 61 0.54 13.32 -1.31
CA TYR A 61 0.98 12.08 -1.94
C TYR A 61 2.48 11.85 -1.71
N TRP A 62 2.87 10.58 -1.71
CA TRP A 62 4.27 10.17 -1.70
C TRP A 62 4.43 8.82 -2.40
N VAL A 63 5.55 8.66 -3.11
CA VAL A 63 5.93 7.37 -3.73
C VAL A 63 6.90 6.66 -2.80
N LYS A 64 6.62 5.39 -2.48
CA LYS A 64 7.47 4.62 -1.56
C LYS A 64 8.88 4.50 -2.09
N GLY A 65 9.83 4.93 -1.27
CA GLY A 65 11.25 4.88 -1.59
C GLY A 65 11.75 6.00 -2.49
N GLU A 66 10.94 7.01 -2.83
CA GLU A 66 11.39 8.12 -3.69
C GLU A 66 12.58 8.88 -3.09
N THR A 67 12.61 9.02 -1.77
CA THR A 67 13.73 9.67 -1.05
C THR A 67 14.80 8.67 -0.61
N SER A 68 14.42 7.47 -0.14
CA SER A 68 15.36 6.52 0.48
C SER A 68 15.96 5.51 -0.50
N GLY A 69 15.42 5.40 -1.73
CA GLY A 69 15.72 4.31 -2.66
C GLY A 69 15.04 2.98 -2.32
N HIS A 70 14.31 2.88 -1.19
CA HIS A 70 13.62 1.64 -0.79
C HIS A 70 12.24 1.51 -1.46
N THR A 71 12.26 1.26 -2.77
CA THR A 71 11.08 1.33 -3.64
C THR A 71 10.23 0.07 -3.62
N GLN A 72 8.98 0.21 -4.07
CA GLN A 72 8.05 -0.90 -4.29
C GLN A 72 7.65 -0.93 -5.77
N HIS A 73 7.96 -2.03 -6.45
CA HIS A 73 7.47 -2.30 -7.79
C HIS A 73 6.19 -3.13 -7.73
N VAL A 74 5.08 -2.58 -8.21
CA VAL A 74 3.74 -3.17 -8.10
C VAL A 74 3.45 -4.10 -9.27
N HIS A 75 3.26 -5.38 -8.98
CA HIS A 75 2.95 -6.42 -9.97
C HIS A 75 1.46 -6.61 -10.18
N SER A 76 0.72 -6.66 -9.08
CA SER A 76 -0.74 -6.85 -9.09
C SER A 76 -1.40 -5.99 -8.02
N VAL A 77 -2.66 -5.65 -8.26
CA VAL A 77 -3.54 -4.97 -7.30
C VAL A 77 -4.86 -5.72 -7.26
N ARG A 78 -5.30 -6.09 -6.06
CA ARG A 78 -6.58 -6.76 -5.83
C ARG A 78 -7.44 -5.88 -4.93
N LEU A 79 -8.72 -5.77 -5.25
CA LEU A 79 -9.72 -5.15 -4.39
C LEU A 79 -10.36 -6.24 -3.52
N ASP A 80 -10.62 -5.95 -2.25
CA ASP A 80 -11.36 -6.86 -1.37
C ASP A 80 -12.86 -6.92 -1.71
N CYS A 81 -13.64 -7.65 -0.90
CA CYS A 81 -15.01 -8.02 -1.25
C CYS A 81 -16.04 -6.90 -1.06
N ASP A 82 -15.80 -5.95 -0.15
CA ASP A 82 -16.67 -4.80 0.08
C ASP A 82 -16.05 -3.46 -0.35
N GLY A 83 -14.83 -3.50 -0.90
CA GLY A 83 -14.25 -2.43 -1.69
C GLY A 83 -13.52 -1.37 -0.90
N ASP A 84 -13.28 -1.56 0.40
CA ASP A 84 -12.60 -0.57 1.24
C ASP A 84 -11.11 -0.86 1.49
N THR A 85 -10.59 -1.95 0.91
CA THR A 85 -9.18 -2.29 0.96
C THR A 85 -8.64 -2.80 -0.38
N VAL A 86 -7.45 -2.33 -0.75
CA VAL A 86 -6.65 -2.92 -1.84
C VAL A 86 -5.43 -3.66 -1.31
N LEU A 87 -5.10 -4.77 -1.95
CA LEU A 87 -3.88 -5.55 -1.74
C LEU A 87 -2.94 -5.35 -2.92
N LEU A 88 -1.76 -4.78 -2.67
CA LEU A 88 -0.67 -4.63 -3.63
C LEU A 88 0.32 -5.78 -3.45
N GLU A 89 0.55 -6.56 -4.50
CA GLU A 89 1.69 -7.49 -4.53
C GLU A 89 2.89 -6.78 -5.14
N VAL A 90 3.98 -6.70 -4.39
CA VAL A 90 5.14 -5.88 -4.74
C VAL A 90 6.45 -6.64 -4.64
N ASP A 91 7.40 -6.27 -5.48
CA ASP A 91 8.82 -6.49 -5.19
C ASP A 91 9.33 -5.26 -4.43
N GLN A 92 9.71 -5.46 -3.17
CA GLN A 92 10.26 -4.40 -2.33
C GLN A 92 11.79 -4.40 -2.41
N VAL A 93 12.35 -3.27 -2.81
CA VAL A 93 13.79 -2.97 -2.74
C VAL A 93 14.12 -2.40 -1.36
N GLY A 94 15.13 -2.95 -0.67
CA GLY A 94 15.51 -2.50 0.67
C GLY A 94 14.40 -2.71 1.71
N ALA A 95 14.32 -1.80 2.68
CA ALA A 95 13.38 -1.87 3.80
C ALA A 95 12.00 -1.28 3.46
N ALA A 96 10.91 -1.98 3.81
CA ALA A 96 9.59 -1.36 3.78
C ALA A 96 9.43 -0.36 4.93
N CYS A 97 9.98 -0.66 6.11
CA CYS A 97 9.88 0.18 7.28
C CYS A 97 10.93 1.30 7.31
N HIS A 98 10.62 2.42 7.97
CA HIS A 98 11.56 3.52 8.19
C HIS A 98 12.62 3.20 9.26
N THR A 99 12.42 2.15 10.06
CA THR A 99 13.40 1.65 11.04
C THR A 99 14.54 0.87 10.39
N GLY A 100 14.41 0.50 9.12
CA GLY A 100 15.32 -0.40 8.41
C GLY A 100 14.82 -1.83 8.28
N ASP A 101 13.71 -2.16 8.93
CA ASP A 101 13.14 -3.51 8.91
C ASP A 101 12.45 -3.86 7.59
N ARG A 102 12.43 -5.16 7.27
CA ARG A 102 11.81 -5.65 6.04
C ARG A 102 10.33 -5.33 6.02
N THR A 103 9.63 -5.56 7.13
CA THR A 103 8.23 -5.23 7.32
C THR A 103 8.04 -4.28 8.51
N CYS A 104 6.96 -3.51 8.50
CA CYS A 104 6.56 -2.69 9.64
C CYS A 104 6.10 -3.51 10.86
N PHE A 105 5.95 -4.83 10.73
CA PHE A 105 5.34 -5.70 11.73
C PHE A 105 6.34 -6.59 12.49
N ASP A 106 7.65 -6.31 12.41
CA ASP A 106 8.68 -7.13 13.08
C ASP A 106 9.03 -6.69 14.51
N ALA A 107 8.81 -5.41 14.86
CA ALA A 107 9.36 -4.84 16.09
C ALA A 107 8.61 -5.24 17.37
N ASP A 108 7.29 -5.38 17.31
CA ASP A 108 6.43 -5.53 18.49
C ASP A 108 5.46 -6.71 18.31
N GLU A 109 5.75 -7.83 18.96
CA GLU A 109 4.85 -8.99 19.01
C GLU A 109 3.87 -8.86 20.18
N LEU A 110 2.57 -8.77 19.88
CA LEU A 110 1.52 -8.62 20.90
C LEU A 110 1.02 -9.97 21.45
N LEU A 111 1.14 -11.04 20.66
CA LEU A 111 0.72 -12.39 21.01
C LEU A 111 1.60 -13.39 20.25
N ALA A 112 2.43 -14.12 21.00
CA ALA A 112 3.26 -15.18 20.44
C ALA A 112 2.40 -16.38 20.01
N ALA A 113 2.86 -17.09 18.97
CA ALA A 113 2.28 -18.36 18.59
C ALA A 113 2.39 -19.35 19.76
N GLN A 114 1.32 -20.11 19.98
CA GLN A 114 1.37 -21.27 20.87
C GLN A 114 1.73 -22.46 19.97
N ASP A 115 2.97 -22.92 20.08
CA ASP A 115 3.42 -24.16 19.45
C ASP A 115 2.56 -25.36 19.88
#